data_AF-A0A3R6SFJ5-F1
#
_entry.id   AF-A0A3R6SFJ5-F1
#
_cell.length_a   1.000
_cell.length_b   1.000
_cell.length_c   1.000
_cell.angle_alpha   90.00
_cell.angle_beta   90.00
_cell.angle_gamma   90.00
#
_symmetry.space_group_name_H-M   'P 1'
#
loop_
_entity.id
_entity.type
_entity.pdbx_description
1 polymer ?
#
loop_
_entity_poly.entity_id
_entity_poly.type
_entity_poly.pdbx_seq_one_letter_code
_entity_poly.pdbx_strand_id
1 'polypeptide(L)'
;MATITLEDLIEEGNKIRKGISYIPTLENEWRTFDAYNLKSISEYEIWKNKTIRFLSFKFTGDRCINDFEKAAEDFTKSYNSPSLFDKLLGILESCLVIPELPKVQNENNKTDNSIHVNVNQSQEQSQEQSLAIDIFIEAIKDELTGKQQKEIKAIIENESDPVQAKNRLIDKIKSFGSDVASNVIANIITNPAIWGNF
;
A
#
# COMPACT_ATOMS: atom_id res chain seq x y z
N MET A 1 -6.10 -29.86 17.90
CA MET A 1 -6.43 -28.43 17.99
C MET A 1 -7.48 -28.15 16.92
N ALA A 2 -8.59 -27.50 17.26
CA ALA A 2 -9.56 -27.10 16.25
C ALA A 2 -8.88 -26.13 15.27
N THR A 3 -8.93 -26.44 13.98
CA THR A 3 -8.43 -25.56 12.93
C THR A 3 -9.49 -24.51 12.69
N ILE A 4 -9.21 -23.26 13.07
CA ILE A 4 -10.11 -22.14 12.80
C ILE A 4 -10.30 -21.95 11.29
N THR A 5 -11.53 -21.71 10.85
CA THR A 5 -11.86 -21.41 9.45
C THR A 5 -12.23 -19.95 9.24
N LEU A 6 -12.44 -19.55 7.98
CA LEU A 6 -12.86 -18.19 7.67
C LEU A 6 -14.32 -17.94 8.09
N GLU A 7 -15.16 -18.95 7.98
CA GLU A 7 -16.55 -18.95 8.44
C GLU A 7 -16.63 -18.76 9.96
N ASP A 8 -15.74 -19.40 10.74
CA ASP A 8 -15.66 -19.17 12.19
C ASP A 8 -15.40 -17.70 12.51
N LEU A 9 -14.49 -17.06 11.76
CA LEU A 9 -14.15 -15.64 11.93
C LEU A 9 -15.30 -14.72 11.52
N ILE A 10 -16.03 -15.06 10.46
CA ILE A 10 -17.22 -14.34 10.02
C ILE A 10 -18.34 -14.46 11.06
N GLU A 11 -18.56 -15.66 11.63
CA GLU A 11 -19.58 -15.87 12.65
C GLU A 11 -19.28 -15.07 13.93
N GLU A 12 -18.03 -15.10 14.39
CA GLU A 12 -17.57 -14.32 15.54
C GLU A 12 -17.68 -12.81 15.28
N GLY A 13 -17.28 -12.35 14.10
CA GLY A 13 -17.43 -10.95 13.69
C GLY A 13 -18.89 -10.52 13.68
N ASN A 14 -19.80 -11.35 13.16
CA ASN A 14 -21.24 -11.10 13.19
C ASN A 14 -21.80 -11.00 14.63
N LYS A 15 -21.28 -11.80 15.57
CA LYS A 15 -21.67 -11.70 16.99
C LYS A 15 -21.21 -10.36 17.58
N ILE A 16 -19.98 -9.91 17.30
CA ILE A 16 -19.46 -8.61 17.73
C ILE A 16 -20.31 -7.48 17.12
N ARG A 17 -20.59 -7.56 15.81
CA ARG A 17 -21.38 -6.57 15.06
C ARG A 17 -22.78 -6.34 15.64
N LYS A 18 -23.43 -7.41 16.09
CA LYS A 18 -24.75 -7.34 16.77
C LYS A 18 -24.68 -6.69 18.15
N GLY A 19 -23.51 -6.70 18.78
CA GLY A 19 -23.26 -6.07 20.08
C GLY A 19 -22.88 -4.59 19.99
N ILE A 20 -22.80 -4.00 18.79
CA ILE A 20 -22.52 -2.58 18.61
C ILE A 20 -23.81 -1.79 18.85
N SER A 21 -23.76 -0.81 19.77
CA SER A 21 -24.93 -0.01 20.14
C SER A 21 -24.64 1.49 20.06
N TYR A 22 -25.60 2.26 19.54
CA TYR A 22 -25.51 3.72 19.49
C TYR A 22 -25.42 4.34 20.88
N ILE A 23 -24.58 5.37 21.03
CA ILE A 23 -24.46 6.17 22.24
C ILE A 23 -25.33 7.42 22.07
N PRO A 24 -26.49 7.50 22.76
CA PRO A 24 -27.34 8.68 22.67
C PRO A 24 -26.62 9.92 23.20
N THR A 25 -26.82 11.05 22.52
CA THR A 25 -26.39 12.36 23.01
C THR A 25 -27.22 12.72 24.23
N LEU A 26 -26.57 13.17 25.31
CA LEU A 26 -27.26 13.60 26.52
C LEU A 26 -28.01 14.91 26.28
N GLU A 27 -29.10 15.13 27.03
CA GLU A 27 -29.83 16.39 26.96
C GLU A 27 -28.89 17.57 27.29
N ASN A 28 -28.87 18.57 26.42
CA ASN A 28 -28.01 19.77 26.47
C ASN A 28 -26.54 19.58 26.04
N GLU A 29 -26.16 18.42 25.51
CA GLU A 29 -24.87 18.23 24.83
C GLU A 29 -25.02 18.34 23.30
N TRP A 30 -24.02 18.93 22.66
CA TRP A 30 -23.93 19.00 21.20
C TRP A 30 -22.83 18.07 20.71
N ARG A 31 -23.20 17.08 19.90
CA ARG A 31 -22.26 16.19 19.22
C ARG A 31 -22.50 16.27 17.71
N THR A 32 -21.44 16.51 16.95
CA THR A 32 -21.48 16.65 15.48
C THR A 32 -21.26 15.32 14.74
N PHE A 33 -21.17 14.20 15.47
CA PHE A 33 -20.89 12.87 14.94
C PHE A 33 -21.63 11.80 15.74
N ASP A 34 -21.90 10.66 15.11
CA ASP A 34 -22.42 9.48 15.80
C ASP A 34 -21.30 8.70 16.48
N ALA A 35 -21.57 8.15 17.66
CA ALA A 35 -20.63 7.29 18.37
C ALA A 35 -21.31 6.02 18.87
N TYR A 36 -20.54 4.94 18.97
CA TYR A 36 -21.06 3.62 19.27
C TYR A 36 -20.19 2.90 20.31
N ASN A 37 -20.85 2.13 21.17
CA ASN A 37 -20.20 1.25 22.13
C ASN A 37 -20.01 -0.14 21.54
N LEU A 38 -18.83 -0.71 21.77
CA LEU A 38 -18.61 -2.14 21.67
C LEU A 38 -19.06 -2.82 22.96
N LYS A 39 -19.76 -3.95 22.86
CA LYS A 39 -20.08 -4.79 24.03
C LYS A 39 -18.84 -5.24 24.79
N SER A 40 -17.76 -5.56 24.07
CA SER A 40 -16.46 -5.89 24.63
C SER A 40 -15.34 -5.47 23.68
N ILE A 41 -14.52 -4.51 24.11
CA ILE A 41 -13.33 -4.07 23.36
C ILE A 41 -12.34 -5.22 23.23
N SER A 42 -12.18 -6.03 24.29
CA SER A 42 -11.26 -7.17 24.26
C SER A 42 -11.68 -8.25 23.28
N GLU A 43 -12.98 -8.55 23.17
CA GLU A 43 -13.47 -9.54 22.19
C GLU A 43 -13.20 -9.05 20.77
N TYR A 44 -13.46 -7.77 20.49
CA TYR A 44 -13.14 -7.16 19.21
C TYR A 44 -11.64 -7.22 18.89
N GLU A 45 -10.77 -6.82 19.82
CA GLU A 45 -9.32 -6.81 19.60
C GLU A 45 -8.76 -8.22 19.38
N ILE A 46 -9.24 -9.20 20.14
CA ILE A 46 -8.85 -10.61 19.95
C ILE A 46 -9.29 -11.09 18.56
N TRP A 47 -10.54 -10.85 18.18
CA TRP A 47 -11.06 -11.21 16.87
C TRP A 47 -10.27 -10.54 15.74
N LYS A 48 -10.06 -9.22 15.80
CA LYS A 48 -9.30 -8.44 14.82
C LYS A 48 -7.91 -9.04 14.58
N ASN A 49 -7.13 -9.24 15.64
CA ASN A 49 -5.77 -9.78 15.53
C ASN A 49 -5.76 -11.22 15.02
N LYS A 50 -6.75 -12.03 15.44
CA LYS A 50 -6.91 -13.41 14.97
C LYS A 50 -7.22 -13.45 13.46
N THR A 51 -8.09 -12.56 13.01
CA THR A 51 -8.46 -12.41 11.60
C THR A 51 -7.27 -11.97 10.75
N ILE A 52 -6.52 -10.94 11.18
CA ILE A 52 -5.31 -10.49 10.49
C ILE A 52 -4.33 -11.66 10.32
N ARG A 53 -4.04 -12.40 11.40
CA ARG A 53 -3.14 -13.57 11.34
C ARG A 53 -3.64 -14.66 10.38
N PHE A 54 -4.95 -14.91 10.36
CA PHE A 54 -5.56 -15.88 9.45
C PHE A 54 -5.41 -15.43 7.99
N LEU A 55 -5.73 -14.17 7.69
CA LEU A 55 -5.61 -13.61 6.36
C LEU A 55 -4.15 -13.63 5.88
N SER A 56 -3.20 -13.20 6.72
CA SER A 56 -1.77 -13.25 6.36
C SER A 56 -1.28 -14.65 6.05
N PHE A 57 -1.82 -15.68 6.70
CA PHE A 57 -1.44 -17.08 6.48
C PHE A 57 -2.11 -17.72 5.26
N LYS A 58 -3.39 -17.42 5.02
CA LYS A 58 -4.20 -18.06 3.95
C LYS A 58 -4.19 -17.29 2.63
N PHE A 59 -4.06 -15.97 2.70
CA PHE A 59 -4.15 -15.03 1.59
C PHE A 59 -2.86 -14.22 1.46
N THR A 60 -1.71 -14.86 1.68
CA THR A 60 -0.40 -14.19 1.59
C THR A 60 -0.24 -13.50 0.23
N GLY A 61 0.02 -12.19 0.25
CA GLY A 61 0.18 -11.38 -0.95
C GLY A 61 -1.13 -10.84 -1.55
N ASP A 62 -2.28 -11.16 -0.96
CA ASP A 62 -3.55 -10.56 -1.35
C ASP A 62 -3.75 -9.16 -0.74
N ARG A 63 -4.52 -8.34 -1.45
CA ARG A 63 -4.92 -7.01 -0.99
C ARG A 63 -5.85 -7.04 0.22
N CYS A 64 -6.62 -8.12 0.42
CA CYS A 64 -7.61 -8.23 1.49
C CYS A 64 -7.04 -8.00 2.90
N ILE A 65 -5.75 -8.32 3.11
CA ILE A 65 -5.06 -8.05 4.38
C ILE A 65 -5.02 -6.54 4.65
N ASN A 66 -4.52 -5.77 3.69
CA ASN A 66 -4.39 -4.32 3.80
C ASN A 66 -5.76 -3.63 3.86
N ASP A 67 -6.72 -4.10 3.05
CA ASP A 67 -8.09 -3.57 3.09
C ASP A 67 -8.74 -3.82 4.47
N PHE A 68 -8.50 -4.99 5.08
CA PHE A 68 -9.03 -5.32 6.42
C PHE A 68 -8.39 -4.45 7.51
N GLU A 69 -7.07 -4.33 7.51
CA GLU A 69 -6.34 -3.48 8.46
C GLU A 69 -6.79 -2.02 8.36
N LYS A 70 -6.95 -1.51 7.14
CA LYS A 70 -7.43 -0.15 6.91
C LYS A 70 -8.86 0.03 7.41
N ALA A 71 -9.76 -0.90 7.08
CA ALA A 71 -11.14 -0.85 7.56
C ALA A 71 -11.21 -0.91 9.10
N ALA A 72 -10.29 -1.63 9.76
CA ALA A 72 -10.27 -1.75 11.22
C ALA A 72 -9.77 -0.46 11.89
N GLU A 73 -8.80 0.20 11.26
CA GLU A 73 -8.34 1.53 11.64
C GLU A 73 -9.48 2.56 11.51
N ASP A 74 -10.13 2.60 10.35
CA ASP A 74 -11.23 3.53 10.07
C ASP A 74 -12.43 3.31 11.00
N PHE A 75 -12.76 2.04 11.30
CA PHE A 75 -13.79 1.68 12.27
C PHE A 75 -13.52 2.31 13.64
N THR A 76 -12.29 2.21 14.13
CA THR A 76 -11.88 2.76 15.43
C THR A 76 -11.89 4.29 15.41
N LYS A 77 -11.35 4.90 14.34
CA LYS A 77 -11.32 6.37 14.16
C LYS A 77 -12.71 6.99 14.04
N SER A 78 -13.67 6.24 13.50
CA SER A 78 -15.06 6.70 13.31
C SER A 78 -15.97 6.21 14.42
N TYR A 79 -15.46 6.21 15.66
CA TYR A 79 -16.22 5.97 16.87
C TYR A 79 -17.03 4.66 16.85
N ASN A 80 -16.43 3.59 16.31
CA ASN A 80 -17.01 2.26 16.20
C ASN A 80 -18.27 2.18 15.33
N SER A 81 -18.34 2.98 14.27
CA SER A 81 -19.47 3.01 13.34
C SER A 81 -19.81 1.61 12.81
N PRO A 82 -21.08 1.14 12.94
CA PRO A 82 -21.49 -0.19 12.49
C PRO A 82 -21.27 -0.42 10.98
N SER A 83 -21.40 0.63 10.16
CA SER A 83 -21.21 0.52 8.71
C SER A 83 -19.75 0.26 8.31
N LEU A 84 -18.79 0.70 9.12
CA LEU A 84 -17.38 0.36 8.91
C LEU A 84 -17.05 -1.03 9.41
N PHE A 85 -17.73 -1.50 10.45
CA PHE A 85 -17.65 -2.92 10.84
C PHE A 85 -18.23 -3.83 9.74
N ASP A 86 -19.30 -3.41 9.07
CA ASP A 86 -19.86 -4.14 7.92
C ASP A 86 -18.85 -4.25 6.77
N LYS A 87 -17.95 -3.27 6.60
CA LYS A 87 -16.84 -3.37 5.64
C LYS A 87 -15.84 -4.46 6.03
N LEU A 88 -15.51 -4.58 7.32
CA LEU A 88 -14.63 -5.66 7.81
C LEU A 88 -15.22 -7.02 7.47
N LEU A 89 -16.52 -7.22 7.75
CA LEU A 89 -17.23 -8.45 7.41
C LEU A 89 -17.27 -8.67 5.90
N GLY A 90 -17.54 -7.63 5.12
CA GLY A 90 -17.57 -7.71 3.65
C GLY A 90 -16.26 -8.18 3.02
N ILE A 91 -15.12 -7.80 3.62
CA ILE A 91 -13.80 -8.29 3.18
C ILE A 91 -13.62 -9.78 3.47
N LEU A 92 -14.08 -10.25 4.63
CA LEU A 92 -14.02 -11.68 4.94
C LEU A 92 -14.95 -12.51 4.06
N GLU A 93 -16.16 -12.00 3.82
CA GLU A 93 -17.14 -12.62 2.93
C GLU A 93 -16.62 -12.70 1.48
N SER A 94 -15.90 -11.68 0.99
CA SER A 94 -15.30 -11.73 -0.34
C SER A 94 -14.20 -12.79 -0.45
N CYS A 95 -13.36 -12.91 0.59
CA CYS A 95 -12.35 -13.96 0.69
C CYS A 95 -12.96 -15.37 0.76
N LEU A 96 -14.17 -15.49 1.34
CA LEU A 96 -14.90 -16.76 1.40
C LEU A 96 -15.46 -17.16 0.03
N VAL A 97 -16.03 -16.20 -0.70
CA VAL A 97 -16.65 -16.44 -2.02
C VAL A 97 -15.60 -16.64 -3.11
N ILE A 98 -14.49 -15.91 -3.04
CA ILE A 98 -13.40 -15.97 -4.02
C ILE A 98 -12.09 -16.24 -3.26
N PRO A 99 -11.82 -17.51 -2.89
CA PRO A 99 -10.66 -17.87 -2.09
C PRO A 99 -9.34 -17.90 -2.88
N GLU A 100 -9.42 -17.84 -4.21
CA GLU A 100 -8.24 -17.87 -5.09
C GLU A 100 -7.66 -16.46 -5.27
N LEU A 101 -6.35 -16.34 -5.00
CA LEU A 101 -5.60 -15.13 -5.34
C LEU A 101 -5.72 -14.87 -6.85
N PRO A 102 -5.91 -13.60 -7.27
CA PRO A 102 -5.78 -13.24 -8.68
C PRO A 102 -4.43 -13.72 -9.20
N LYS A 103 -4.46 -14.70 -10.10
CA LYS A 103 -3.25 -15.13 -10.80
C LYS A 103 -2.80 -13.93 -11.62
N VAL A 104 -1.66 -13.34 -11.27
CA VAL A 104 -0.98 -12.40 -12.16
C VAL A 104 -0.63 -13.18 -13.42
N GLN A 105 -1.50 -13.08 -14.43
CA GLN A 105 -1.18 -13.54 -15.76
C GLN A 105 -0.08 -12.62 -16.27
N ASN A 106 1.16 -13.09 -16.23
CA ASN A 106 2.22 -12.57 -17.07
C ASN A 106 1.91 -12.95 -18.52
N GLU A 107 0.82 -12.44 -19.07
CA GLU A 107 0.47 -12.61 -20.46
C GLU A 107 0.98 -11.40 -21.25
N ASN A 108 2.16 -11.59 -21.82
CA ASN A 108 2.66 -10.80 -22.94
C ASN A 108 1.73 -11.00 -24.16
N ASN A 109 0.51 -10.48 -24.12
CA ASN A 109 -0.38 -10.46 -25.27
C ASN A 109 -0.79 -9.02 -25.54
N LYS A 110 -0.05 -8.40 -26.46
CA LYS A 110 -0.45 -7.18 -27.17
C LYS A 110 -1.85 -7.38 -27.75
N THR A 111 -2.83 -6.65 -27.26
CA THR A 111 -3.89 -6.14 -28.11
C THR A 111 -4.25 -4.74 -27.64
N ASP A 112 -3.70 -3.78 -28.38
CA ASP A 112 -4.06 -2.37 -28.32
C ASP A 112 -5.51 -2.23 -28.78
N ASN A 113 -6.38 -1.71 -27.90
CA ASN A 113 -7.65 -1.02 -28.21
C ASN A 113 -8.26 -0.41 -26.93
N SER A 114 -7.82 0.82 -26.63
CA SER A 114 -8.62 1.94 -26.10
C SER A 114 -9.53 1.72 -24.88
N ILE A 115 -9.06 2.15 -23.70
CA ILE A 115 -9.45 3.33 -22.88
C ILE A 115 -9.02 2.97 -21.45
N HIS A 116 -7.86 3.43 -21.02
CA HIS A 116 -7.46 3.34 -19.61
C HIS A 116 -7.62 4.71 -18.96
N VAL A 117 -8.78 4.90 -18.31
CA VAL A 117 -8.90 5.91 -17.26
C VAL A 117 -8.16 5.34 -16.05
N ASN A 118 -6.92 5.77 -15.87
CA ASN A 118 -6.10 5.38 -14.73
C ASN A 118 -6.44 6.28 -13.54
N VAL A 119 -7.30 5.81 -12.63
CA VAL A 119 -7.40 6.35 -11.27
C VAL A 119 -6.70 5.36 -10.34
N ASN A 120 -5.37 5.44 -10.30
CA ASN A 120 -4.57 4.75 -9.28
C ASN A 120 -4.44 5.67 -8.05
N GLN A 121 -5.27 5.44 -7.03
CA GLN A 121 -4.93 5.79 -5.66
C GLN A 121 -4.36 4.55 -4.98
N SER A 122 -3.08 4.30 -5.22
CA SER A 122 -2.23 3.37 -4.48
C SER A 122 -1.11 4.19 -3.84
N GLN A 123 -1.48 4.99 -2.85
CA GLN A 123 -0.65 6.04 -2.27
C GLN A 123 0.12 5.52 -1.06
N GLU A 124 0.84 4.40 -1.19
CA GLU A 124 1.89 4.04 -0.21
C GLU A 124 3.11 3.43 -0.94
N GLN A 125 2.91 2.47 -1.86
CA GLN A 125 4.04 1.92 -2.65
C GLN A 125 4.55 2.90 -3.73
N SER A 126 3.69 3.79 -4.25
CA SER A 126 4.10 4.86 -5.15
C SER A 126 4.86 5.98 -4.44
N GLN A 127 4.64 6.17 -3.13
CA GLN A 127 5.26 7.24 -2.35
C GLN A 127 6.71 6.93 -1.97
N GLU A 128 7.03 5.68 -1.60
CA GLU A 128 8.42 5.29 -1.32
C GLU A 128 9.26 5.24 -2.61
N GLN A 129 8.71 4.74 -3.71
CA GLN A 129 9.40 4.76 -5.00
C GLN A 129 9.50 6.18 -5.58
N SER A 130 8.48 7.02 -5.45
CA SER A 130 8.57 8.42 -5.88
C SER A 130 9.59 9.17 -5.03
N LEU A 131 9.61 8.95 -3.71
CA LEU A 131 10.58 9.56 -2.81
C LEU A 131 12.01 9.13 -3.15
N ALA A 132 12.25 7.84 -3.41
CA ALA A 132 13.56 7.33 -3.81
C ALA A 132 14.01 7.90 -5.17
N ILE A 133 13.09 8.03 -6.13
CA ILE A 133 13.36 8.63 -7.45
C ILE A 133 13.61 10.14 -7.32
N ASP A 134 12.82 10.86 -6.52
CA ASP A 134 12.95 12.29 -6.31
C ASP A 134 14.27 12.63 -5.61
N ILE A 135 14.65 11.87 -4.57
CA ILE A 135 15.96 11.96 -3.90
C ILE A 135 17.10 11.71 -4.90
N PHE A 136 16.96 10.70 -5.75
CA PHE A 136 17.97 10.39 -6.76
C PHE A 136 18.09 11.51 -7.82
N ILE A 137 16.97 12.03 -8.31
CA ILE A 137 16.94 13.13 -9.28
C ILE A 137 17.51 14.41 -8.69
N GLU A 138 17.20 14.72 -7.43
CA GLU A 138 17.75 15.88 -6.72
C GLU A 138 19.27 15.76 -6.56
N ALA A 139 19.78 14.58 -6.17
CA ALA A 139 21.20 14.33 -5.97
C ALA A 139 22.06 14.45 -7.24
N ILE A 140 21.45 14.28 -8.43
CA ILE A 140 22.16 14.36 -9.71
C ILE A 140 21.87 15.64 -10.51
N LYS A 141 20.92 16.47 -10.06
CA LYS A 141 20.41 17.62 -10.82
C LYS A 141 21.49 18.67 -11.08
N ASP A 142 22.31 18.97 -10.09
CA ASP A 142 23.32 20.04 -10.16
C ASP A 142 24.63 19.58 -10.81
N GLU A 143 24.87 18.27 -10.86
CA GLU A 143 26.05 17.66 -11.48
C GLU A 143 25.86 17.36 -12.98
N LEU A 144 24.60 17.30 -13.42
CA LEU A 144 24.25 17.03 -14.81
C LEU A 144 23.75 18.28 -15.51
N THR A 145 24.32 18.59 -16.67
CA THR A 145 23.75 19.58 -17.57
C THR A 145 22.33 19.17 -18.01
N GLY A 146 21.48 20.15 -18.35
CA GLY A 146 20.14 19.86 -18.85
C GLY A 146 20.11 18.97 -20.11
N LYS A 147 21.21 18.90 -20.87
CA LYS A 147 21.37 17.96 -21.99
C LYS A 147 21.58 16.52 -21.49
N GLN A 148 22.45 16.31 -20.52
CA GLN A 148 22.72 14.99 -19.93
C GLN A 148 21.50 14.42 -19.22
N GLN A 149 20.70 15.26 -18.55
CA GLN A 149 19.43 14.86 -17.93
C GLN A 149 18.44 14.30 -18.96
N LYS A 150 18.31 14.96 -20.13
CA LYS A 150 17.47 14.47 -21.24
C LYS A 150 17.95 13.14 -21.79
N GLU A 151 19.26 12.95 -21.87
CA GLU A 151 19.85 11.70 -22.37
C GLU A 151 19.61 10.52 -21.40
N ILE A 152 19.68 10.75 -20.08
CA ILE A 152 19.30 9.74 -19.07
C ILE A 152 17.81 9.42 -19.17
N LYS A 153 16.96 10.45 -19.21
CA LYS A 153 15.50 10.28 -19.31
C LYS A 153 15.10 9.47 -20.54
N ALA A 154 15.74 9.73 -21.68
CA ALA A 154 15.50 8.98 -22.91
C ALA A 154 15.84 7.48 -22.77
N ILE A 155 16.87 7.11 -22.00
CA ILE A 155 17.20 5.69 -21.78
C ILE A 155 16.10 5.02 -20.95
N ILE A 156 15.62 5.68 -19.90
CA ILE A 156 14.55 5.16 -19.03
C ILE A 156 13.24 5.01 -19.80
N GLU A 157 12.93 5.94 -20.70
CA GLU A 157 11.68 5.92 -21.48
C GLU A 157 11.69 4.92 -22.64
N ASN A 158 12.85 4.63 -23.22
CA ASN A 158 12.96 3.82 -24.45
C ASN A 158 13.46 2.39 -24.22
N GLU A 159 13.93 2.04 -23.03
CA GLU A 159 14.43 0.69 -22.72
C GLU A 159 13.52 0.01 -21.69
N SER A 160 12.68 -0.90 -22.17
CA SER A 160 11.72 -1.64 -21.33
C SER A 160 12.34 -2.82 -20.60
N ASP A 161 13.52 -3.31 -21.03
CA ASP A 161 14.23 -4.37 -20.33
C ASP A 161 15.08 -3.80 -19.17
N PRO A 162 14.83 -4.19 -17.91
CA PRO A 162 15.53 -3.61 -16.75
C PRO A 162 17.03 -3.84 -16.74
N VAL A 163 17.50 -4.97 -17.29
CA VAL A 163 18.92 -5.34 -17.32
C VAL A 163 19.64 -4.51 -18.38
N GLN A 164 19.05 -4.34 -19.55
CA GLN A 164 19.56 -3.48 -20.62
C GLN A 164 19.53 -2.00 -20.20
N ALA A 165 18.45 -1.55 -19.56
CA ALA A 165 18.33 -0.18 -19.07
C ALA A 165 19.45 0.15 -18.08
N LYS A 166 19.70 -0.76 -17.12
CA LYS A 166 20.81 -0.64 -16.16
C LYS A 166 22.16 -0.52 -16.86
N ASN A 167 22.46 -1.40 -17.82
CA ASN A 167 23.75 -1.38 -18.52
C ASN A 167 23.94 -0.09 -19.33
N ARG A 168 22.91 0.34 -20.07
CA ARG A 168 22.94 1.58 -20.86
C ARG A 168 23.10 2.83 -19.99
N LEU A 169 22.43 2.87 -18.83
CA LEU A 169 22.58 3.97 -17.87
C LEU A 169 24.01 4.04 -17.31
N ILE A 170 24.60 2.90 -16.95
CA ILE A 170 25.98 2.83 -16.46
C ILE A 170 26.96 3.35 -17.51
N ASP A 171 26.85 2.88 -18.75
CA ASP A 171 27.73 3.30 -19.83
C ASP A 171 27.54 4.79 -20.15
N LYS A 172 26.30 5.27 -20.07
CA LYS A 172 25.99 6.68 -20.33
C LYS A 172 26.54 7.60 -19.25
N ILE A 173 26.39 7.25 -17.96
CA ILE A 173 26.95 8.03 -16.85
C ILE A 173 28.48 8.06 -16.92
N LYS A 174 29.13 6.93 -17.24
CA LYS A 174 30.58 6.89 -17.50
C LYS A 174 31.01 7.82 -18.65
N SER A 175 30.20 7.90 -19.70
CA SER A 175 30.49 8.77 -20.86
C SER A 175 30.48 10.27 -20.55
N PHE A 176 29.91 10.68 -19.42
CA PHE A 176 29.89 12.07 -18.97
C PHE A 176 31.21 12.54 -18.33
N GLY A 177 32.13 11.63 -18.07
CA GLY A 177 33.44 11.89 -17.47
C GLY A 177 33.54 11.34 -16.05
N SER A 178 34.76 10.94 -15.67
CA SER A 178 35.05 10.34 -14.35
C SER A 178 34.69 11.28 -13.19
N ASP A 179 34.89 12.59 -13.37
CA ASP A 179 34.62 13.59 -12.34
C ASP A 179 33.12 13.76 -12.08
N VAL A 180 32.30 13.77 -13.15
CA VAL A 180 30.83 13.86 -13.05
C VAL A 180 30.25 12.62 -12.37
N ALA A 181 30.72 11.42 -12.74
CA ALA A 181 30.27 10.18 -12.12
C ALA A 181 30.65 10.11 -10.63
N SER A 182 31.85 10.58 -10.26
CA SER A 182 32.34 10.58 -8.88
C SER A 182 31.55 11.55 -8.01
N ASN A 183 31.26 12.75 -8.51
CA ASN A 183 30.48 13.76 -7.79
C ASN A 183 29.02 13.32 -7.59
N VAL A 184 28.40 12.72 -8.62
CA VAL A 184 27.05 12.12 -8.51
C VAL A 184 27.00 11.08 -7.39
N ILE A 185 27.96 10.15 -7.35
CA ILE A 185 28.01 9.12 -6.31
C ILE A 185 28.23 9.75 -4.92
N ALA A 186 29.13 10.75 -4.83
CA ALA A 186 29.39 11.45 -3.59
C ALA A 186 28.12 12.15 -3.04
N ASN A 187 27.37 12.85 -3.90
CA ASN A 187 26.15 13.56 -3.52
C ASN A 187 24.98 12.64 -3.18
N ILE A 188 24.87 11.49 -3.84
CA ILE A 188 23.90 10.45 -3.45
C ILE A 188 24.25 9.92 -2.07
N ILE A 189 25.51 9.54 -1.85
CA ILE A 189 25.94 8.97 -0.57
C ILE A 189 25.77 10.00 0.54
N THR A 190 26.20 11.25 0.38
CA THR A 190 26.11 12.28 1.44
C THR A 190 24.72 12.87 1.64
N ASN A 191 23.72 12.47 0.86
CA ASN A 191 22.34 12.92 1.08
C ASN A 191 21.87 12.46 2.47
N PRO A 192 21.48 13.38 3.39
CA PRO A 192 21.06 13.02 4.75
C PRO A 192 19.90 12.02 4.81
N ALA A 193 19.05 11.98 3.79
CA ALA A 193 17.96 11.00 3.69
C ALA A 193 18.47 9.56 3.45
N ILE A 194 19.67 9.40 2.91
CA ILE A 194 20.36 8.11 2.73
C ILE A 194 21.30 7.83 3.91
N TRP A 195 22.02 8.84 4.42
CA TRP A 195 22.92 8.71 5.58
C TRP A 195 22.20 8.41 6.90
N GLY A 196 21.00 8.93 7.12
CA GLY A 196 20.25 8.70 8.35
C GLY A 196 19.79 7.24 8.55
N ASN A 197 19.94 6.39 7.53
CA ASN A 197 19.58 4.97 7.53
C ASN A 197 20.79 4.02 7.62
N PHE A 198 22.01 4.55 7.77
CA PHE A 198 23.23 3.80 8.14
C PHE A 198 23.49 3.93 9.64
#